data_AF-A0A3D4R1C7-F1
#
_entry.id   AF-A0A3D4R1C7-F1
#
_cell.length_a   1.000
_cell.length_b   1.000
_cell.length_c   1.000
_cell.angle_alpha   90.00
_cell.angle_beta   90.00
_cell.angle_gamma   90.00
#
_symmetry.space_group_name_H-M   'P 1'
#
loop_
_entity.id
_entity.type
_entity.pdbx_description
1 polymer ?
#
loop_
_entity_poly.entity_id
_entity_poly.type
_entity_poly.pdbx_seq_one_letter_code
_entity_poly.pdbx_strand_id
1 'polypeptide(L)'
;LLESVSVFAGALSGIGVKKGDTVIIYMPMIPEALTAVLACARIGAVHSVVFGGFAPNELAIRIDDAKPKVIVSASCGVEGKKTLAYKPLLDEAIKIASHKPQNCIIYQRPQVKADLTPGRDIDWDNFVKGAKP
;
A
#
# COMPACT_ATOMS: atom_id res chain seq x y z
N LEU A 1 -13.12 9.40 -9.46
CA LEU A 1 -11.70 9.66 -9.09
C LEU A 1 -11.56 10.62 -7.92
N LEU A 2 -12.05 11.88 -8.01
CA LEU A 2 -11.95 12.85 -6.91
C LEU A 2 -12.46 12.29 -5.58
N GLU A 3 -13.66 11.70 -5.57
CA GLU A 3 -14.25 11.09 -4.37
C GLU A 3 -13.37 9.99 -3.78
N SER A 4 -12.92 9.02 -4.60
CA SER A 4 -12.04 7.94 -4.17
C SER A 4 -10.73 8.45 -3.55
N VAL A 5 -10.13 9.47 -4.18
CA VAL A 5 -8.91 10.12 -3.69
C VAL A 5 -9.16 10.83 -2.36
N SER A 6 -10.25 11.59 -2.26
CA SER A 6 -10.64 12.30 -1.05
C SER A 6 -10.89 11.33 0.12
N VAL A 7 -11.66 10.27 -0.10
CA VAL A 7 -11.96 9.29 0.94
C VAL A 7 -10.69 8.56 1.39
N PHE A 8 -9.84 8.11 0.46
CA PHE A 8 -8.60 7.43 0.81
C PHE A 8 -7.60 8.35 1.52
N ALA A 9 -7.52 9.62 1.12
CA ALA A 9 -6.74 10.65 1.81
C ALA A 9 -7.21 10.85 3.25
N GLY A 10 -8.52 10.97 3.45
CA GLY A 10 -9.13 11.07 4.78
C GLY A 10 -8.85 9.84 5.65
N ALA A 11 -8.92 8.64 5.07
CA ALA A 11 -8.56 7.40 5.76
C ALA A 11 -7.08 7.38 6.19
N LEU A 12 -6.15 7.76 5.30
CA LEU A 12 -4.73 7.90 5.62
C LEU A 12 -4.49 8.91 6.76
N SER A 13 -5.12 10.08 6.69
CA SER A 13 -5.05 11.06 7.78
C SER A 13 -5.67 10.54 9.08
N GLY A 14 -6.73 9.73 9.02
CA GLY A 14 -7.39 9.10 10.16
C GLY A 14 -6.49 8.14 10.95
N ILE A 15 -5.57 7.44 10.27
CA ILE A 15 -4.52 6.64 10.92
C ILE A 15 -3.23 7.44 11.19
N GLY A 16 -3.29 8.76 11.04
CA GLY A 16 -2.24 9.68 11.45
C GLY A 16 -1.14 9.93 10.43
N VAL A 17 -1.33 9.61 9.14
CA VAL A 17 -0.40 10.04 8.08
C VAL A 17 -0.48 11.56 7.94
N LYS A 18 0.68 12.22 8.00
CA LYS A 18 0.82 13.68 7.97
C LYS A 18 1.71 14.14 6.83
N LYS A 19 1.73 15.46 6.59
CA LYS A 19 2.67 16.08 5.66
C LYS A 19 4.10 15.67 5.97
N GLY A 20 4.82 15.22 4.94
CA GLY A 20 6.21 14.75 5.04
C GLY A 20 6.37 13.29 5.47
N ASP A 21 5.31 12.61 5.95
CA ASP A 21 5.37 11.16 6.15
C ASP A 21 5.51 10.47 4.78
N THR A 22 6.30 9.40 4.73
CA THR A 22 6.48 8.59 3.52
C THR A 22 5.46 7.45 3.48
N VAL A 23 4.87 7.23 2.30
CA VAL A 23 4.00 6.09 2.00
C VAL A 23 4.57 5.33 0.81
N ILE A 24 4.91 4.06 0.98
CA ILE A 24 5.31 3.21 -0.16
C ILE A 24 4.07 2.70 -0.86
N ILE A 25 4.07 2.73 -2.19
CA ILE A 25 3.02 2.17 -3.03
C ILE A 25 3.63 1.02 -3.83
N TYR A 26 3.33 -0.21 -3.42
CA TYR A 26 3.78 -1.46 -4.03
C TYR A 26 2.58 -2.18 -4.64
N MET A 27 2.05 -1.63 -5.73
CA MET A 27 0.81 -2.09 -6.37
C MET A 27 1.04 -2.46 -7.84
N PRO A 28 0.23 -3.38 -8.40
CA PRO A 28 0.17 -3.56 -9.85
C PRO A 28 -0.45 -2.33 -10.53
N MET A 29 -0.45 -2.33 -11.87
CA MET A 29 -1.10 -1.29 -12.68
C MET A 29 -2.63 -1.37 -12.60
N ILE A 30 -3.21 -0.87 -11.50
CA ILE A 30 -4.66 -0.80 -11.23
C ILE A 30 -5.07 0.61 -10.77
N PRO A 31 -6.34 1.01 -10.91
CA PRO A 31 -6.80 2.36 -10.55
C PRO A 31 -6.53 2.78 -9.10
N GLU A 32 -6.54 1.83 -8.18
CA GLU A 32 -6.26 2.05 -6.75
C GLU A 32 -4.82 2.56 -6.53
N ALA A 33 -3.87 2.17 -7.38
CA ALA A 33 -2.49 2.68 -7.30
C ALA A 33 -2.46 4.19 -7.54
N LEU A 34 -3.18 4.69 -8.56
CA LEU A 34 -3.29 6.13 -8.81
C LEU A 34 -4.08 6.84 -7.72
N THR A 35 -5.10 6.19 -7.16
CA THR A 35 -5.85 6.73 -6.03
C THR A 35 -4.93 6.94 -4.82
N ALA A 36 -4.08 5.96 -4.51
CA ALA A 36 -3.11 6.06 -3.42
C ALA A 36 -2.06 7.16 -3.65
N VAL A 37 -1.51 7.27 -4.86
CA VAL A 37 -0.57 8.32 -5.24
C VAL A 37 -1.18 9.70 -5.02
N LEU A 38 -2.37 9.95 -5.60
CA LEU A 38 -3.03 11.25 -5.52
C LEU A 38 -3.51 11.58 -4.11
N ALA A 39 -3.93 10.58 -3.33
CA ALA A 39 -4.31 10.77 -1.93
C ALA A 39 -3.12 11.18 -1.06
N CYS A 40 -1.95 10.58 -1.26
CA CYS A 40 -0.73 11.00 -0.58
C CYS A 40 -0.40 12.47 -0.91
N ALA A 41 -0.42 12.82 -2.20
CA ALA A 41 -0.17 14.20 -2.64
C ALA A 41 -1.19 15.19 -2.03
N ARG A 42 -2.47 14.80 -1.92
CA ARG A 42 -3.53 15.62 -1.34
C ARG A 42 -3.28 16.02 0.11
N ILE A 43 -2.71 15.12 0.92
CA ILE A 43 -2.41 15.36 2.34
C ILE A 43 -0.95 15.82 2.59
N GLY A 44 -0.18 16.00 1.52
CA GLY A 44 1.24 16.38 1.58
C GLY A 44 2.17 15.27 2.05
N ALA A 45 1.73 14.01 2.01
CA ALA A 45 2.60 12.85 2.23
C ALA A 45 3.46 12.58 0.98
N VAL A 46 4.63 12.01 1.17
CA VAL A 46 5.55 11.65 0.09
C VAL A 46 5.24 10.23 -0.37
N HIS A 47 4.74 10.07 -1.59
CA HIS A 47 4.55 8.74 -2.17
C HIS A 47 5.88 8.22 -2.75
N SER A 48 6.27 7.00 -2.38
CA SER A 48 7.40 6.28 -2.99
C SER A 48 6.87 5.06 -3.75
N VAL A 49 6.77 5.18 -5.07
CA VAL A 49 6.20 4.12 -5.91
C VAL A 49 7.29 3.10 -6.20
N VAL A 50 7.00 1.84 -5.89
CA VAL A 50 7.87 0.69 -6.17
C VAL A 50 7.15 -0.21 -7.13
N PHE A 51 7.80 -0.55 -8.25
CA PHE A 51 7.19 -1.38 -9.28
C PHE A 51 6.68 -2.70 -8.68
N GLY A 52 5.43 -3.03 -8.97
CA GLY A 52 4.80 -4.23 -8.48
C GLY A 52 5.48 -5.49 -9.01
N GLY A 53 5.80 -6.44 -8.13
CA GLY A 53 6.50 -7.68 -8.50
C GLY A 53 8.03 -7.62 -8.38
N PHE A 54 8.61 -6.52 -7.89
CA PHE A 54 10.00 -6.53 -7.40
C PHE A 54 10.20 -7.62 -6.35
N ALA A 55 11.40 -8.23 -6.36
CA ALA A 55 11.79 -9.23 -5.40
C ALA A 55 11.80 -8.65 -3.96
N PRO A 56 11.59 -9.49 -2.93
CA PRO A 56 11.51 -9.03 -1.54
C PRO A 56 12.70 -8.20 -1.06
N ASN A 57 13.93 -8.60 -1.43
CA ASN A 57 15.15 -7.85 -1.09
C ASN A 57 15.14 -6.42 -1.63
N GLU A 58 14.67 -6.23 -2.86
CA GLU A 58 14.62 -4.91 -3.51
C GLU A 58 13.59 -4.00 -2.85
N LEU A 59 12.46 -4.57 -2.41
CA LEU A 59 11.48 -3.83 -1.64
C LEU A 59 11.99 -3.52 -0.23
N ALA A 60 12.71 -4.44 0.42
CA ALA A 60 13.27 -4.23 1.76
C ALA A 60 14.26 -3.05 1.80
N ILE A 61 15.16 -2.94 0.81
CA ILE A 61 16.09 -1.82 0.69
C ILE A 61 15.32 -0.48 0.64
N ARG A 62 14.23 -0.42 -0.13
CA ARG A 62 13.41 0.78 -0.25
C ARG A 62 12.62 1.09 1.00
N ILE A 63 12.17 0.07 1.74
CA ILE A 63 11.55 0.24 3.06
C ILE A 63 12.55 0.88 4.03
N ASP A 64 13.79 0.39 4.06
CA ASP A 64 14.82 0.88 4.98
C ASP A 64 15.29 2.30 4.66
N ASP A 65 15.39 2.63 3.37
CA ASP A 65 15.77 3.96 2.90
C ASP A 65 14.64 4.98 3.14
N ALA A 66 13.43 4.66 2.68
CA ALA A 66 12.31 5.59 2.69
C ALA A 66 11.60 5.70 4.05
N LYS A 67 11.85 4.74 4.95
CA LYS A 67 11.25 4.61 6.29
C LYS A 67 9.74 4.88 6.29
N PRO A 68 8.95 4.18 5.45
CA PRO A 68 7.54 4.48 5.28
C PRO A 68 6.77 4.27 6.57
N LYS A 69 5.81 5.16 6.82
CA LYS A 69 4.83 4.97 7.88
C LYS A 69 3.80 3.91 7.50
N VAL A 70 3.40 3.93 6.22
CA VAL A 70 2.38 3.04 5.65
C VAL A 70 2.88 2.46 4.34
N ILE A 71 2.56 1.20 4.07
CA ILE A 71 2.72 0.59 2.74
C ILE A 71 1.33 0.30 2.17
N VAL A 72 1.11 0.63 0.90
CA VAL A 72 -0.11 0.32 0.17
C VAL A 72 0.20 -0.72 -0.88
N SER A 73 -0.55 -1.81 -0.91
CA SER A 73 -0.33 -2.95 -1.80
C SER A 73 -1.65 -3.57 -2.26
N ALA A 74 -1.56 -4.57 -3.13
CA ALA A 74 -2.68 -5.42 -3.52
C ALA A 74 -2.39 -6.88 -3.15
N SER A 75 -3.43 -7.73 -3.15
CA SER A 75 -3.26 -9.16 -2.93
C SER A 75 -2.46 -9.82 -4.07
N CYS A 76 -2.68 -9.39 -5.32
CA CYS A 76 -1.97 -9.91 -6.48
C CYS A 76 -1.86 -8.94 -7.67
N GLY A 77 -0.89 -9.19 -8.55
CA GLY A 77 -0.78 -8.62 -9.91
C GLY A 77 -1.29 -9.61 -10.95
N VAL A 78 -1.77 -9.12 -12.10
CA VAL A 78 -2.17 -9.96 -13.24
C VAL A 78 -1.41 -9.48 -14.47
N GLU A 79 -0.62 -10.37 -15.07
CA GLU A 79 0.22 -10.10 -16.24
C GLU A 79 -0.10 -11.14 -17.33
N GLY A 80 -0.91 -10.73 -18.30
CA GLY A 80 -1.45 -11.65 -19.31
C GLY A 80 -2.27 -12.77 -18.65
N LYS A 81 -1.76 -14.01 -18.72
CA LYS A 81 -2.41 -15.18 -18.11
C LYS A 81 -1.86 -15.54 -16.73
N LYS A 82 -0.80 -14.87 -16.27
CA LYS A 82 -0.16 -15.17 -14.98
C LYS A 82 -0.71 -14.27 -13.90
N THR A 83 -0.88 -14.84 -12.71
CA THR A 83 -1.21 -14.09 -11.49
C THR A 83 -0.02 -14.19 -10.55
N LEU A 84 0.45 -13.04 -10.05
CA LEU A 84 1.56 -12.95 -9.10
C LEU A 84 0.99 -12.57 -7.74
N ALA A 85 1.19 -13.39 -6.72
CA ALA A 85 0.78 -13.05 -5.35
C ALA A 85 1.75 -12.00 -4.77
N TYR A 86 1.24 -10.82 -4.45
CA TYR A 86 2.06 -9.70 -3.97
C TYR A 86 2.26 -9.75 -2.46
N LYS A 87 1.26 -10.25 -1.73
CA LYS A 87 1.31 -10.30 -0.26
C LYS A 87 2.49 -11.10 0.29
N PRO A 88 2.82 -12.31 -0.22
CA PRO A 88 4.01 -13.03 0.24
C PRO A 88 5.31 -12.23 0.01
N LEU A 89 5.43 -11.55 -1.14
CA LEU A 89 6.61 -10.73 -1.45
C LEU A 89 6.73 -9.54 -0.50
N LEU A 90 5.61 -8.89 -0.19
CA LEU A 90 5.54 -7.80 0.78
C LEU A 90 5.92 -8.27 2.19
N ASP A 91 5.38 -9.41 2.62
CA ASP A 91 5.63 -9.95 3.96
C ASP A 91 7.11 -10.30 4.15
N GLU A 92 7.71 -10.93 3.15
CA GLU A 92 9.13 -11.25 3.14
C GLU A 92 9.99 -9.97 3.14
N ALA A 93 9.64 -8.97 2.34
CA ALA A 93 10.34 -7.69 2.33
C ALA A 93 10.28 -6.99 3.69
N ILE A 94 9.10 -6.94 4.33
CA ILE A 94 8.92 -6.38 5.66
C ILE A 94 9.70 -7.19 6.69
N LYS A 95 9.80 -8.51 6.56
CA LYS A 95 10.60 -9.36 7.47
C LYS A 95 12.09 -8.99 7.38
N ILE A 96 12.61 -8.82 6.17
CA ILE A 96 14.01 -8.50 5.88
C ILE A 96 14.38 -7.08 6.30
N ALA A 97 13.53 -6.10 5.99
CA ALA A 97 13.78 -4.70 6.29
C ALA A 97 13.99 -4.47 7.80
N SER A 98 14.91 -3.60 8.18
CA SER A 98 15.09 -3.19 9.58
C SER A 98 13.94 -2.30 10.06
N HIS A 99 13.48 -1.38 9.21
CA HIS A 99 12.34 -0.51 9.47
C HIS A 99 11.02 -1.26 9.26
N LYS A 100 10.09 -1.13 10.21
CA LYS A 100 8.75 -1.75 10.14
C LYS A 100 7.69 -0.67 9.94
N PRO A 101 6.87 -0.73 8.88
CA PRO A 101 5.76 0.18 8.72
C PRO A 101 4.71 -0.06 9.81
N GLN A 102 3.95 0.96 10.16
CA GLN A 102 2.89 0.85 11.17
C GLN A 102 1.71 0.05 10.63
N ASN A 103 1.31 0.31 9.38
CA ASN A 103 0.18 -0.35 8.74
C ASN A 103 0.50 -0.70 7.29
N CYS A 104 -0.12 -1.76 6.80
CA CYS A 104 -0.17 -2.10 5.38
C CYS A 104 -1.62 -2.10 4.90
N ILE A 105 -1.94 -1.32 3.88
CA ILE A 105 -3.28 -1.27 3.28
C ILE A 105 -3.31 -2.19 2.07
N ILE A 106 -4.14 -3.24 2.11
CA ILE A 106 -4.14 -4.32 1.11
C ILE A 106 -5.44 -4.30 0.31
N TYR A 107 -5.34 -4.01 -0.98
CA TYR A 107 -6.48 -4.15 -1.89
C TYR A 107 -6.67 -5.62 -2.32
N GLN A 108 -7.79 -6.22 -1.91
CA GLN A 108 -8.06 -7.64 -2.10
C GLN A 108 -8.69 -7.94 -3.47
N ARG A 109 -7.87 -8.32 -4.43
CA ARG A 109 -8.32 -8.69 -5.78
C ARG A 109 -8.94 -10.09 -5.82
N PRO A 110 -9.90 -10.35 -6.72
CA PRO A 110 -10.63 -11.62 -6.78
C PRO A 110 -9.80 -12.79 -7.31
N GLN A 111 -8.72 -12.54 -8.06
CA GLN A 111 -7.90 -13.61 -8.65
C GLN A 111 -7.15 -14.41 -7.59
N VAL A 112 -6.62 -13.73 -6.58
CA VAL A 112 -5.95 -14.32 -5.42
C VAL A 112 -6.24 -13.43 -4.22
N LYS A 113 -6.98 -13.94 -3.25
CA LYS A 113 -7.13 -13.30 -1.95
C LYS A 113 -5.90 -13.58 -1.09
N ALA A 114 -5.49 -12.59 -0.32
CA ALA A 114 -4.32 -12.65 0.53
C ALA A 114 -4.70 -12.76 2.00
N ASP A 115 -3.91 -13.49 2.78
CA ASP A 115 -4.03 -13.50 4.23
C ASP A 115 -3.51 -12.19 4.82
N LEU A 116 -4.28 -11.61 5.75
CA LEU A 116 -3.97 -10.35 6.41
C LEU A 116 -3.40 -10.63 7.80
N THR A 117 -2.22 -10.07 8.08
CA THR A 117 -1.57 -10.15 9.40
C THR A 117 -2.29 -9.23 10.40
N PRO A 118 -2.91 -9.78 11.47
CA PRO A 118 -3.63 -8.97 12.46
C PRO A 118 -2.73 -7.92 13.11
N GLY A 119 -3.29 -6.72 13.31
CA GLY A 119 -2.57 -5.60 13.94
C GLY A 119 -1.59 -4.85 13.03
N ARG A 120 -1.38 -5.30 11.79
CA ARG A 120 -0.56 -4.60 10.78
C ARG A 120 -1.30 -4.38 9.48
N ASP A 121 -1.98 -5.39 8.98
CA ASP A 121 -2.62 -5.35 7.66
C ASP A 121 -4.10 -4.97 7.79
N ILE A 122 -4.52 -4.02 6.95
CA ILE A 122 -5.90 -3.54 6.88
C ILE A 122 -6.40 -3.75 5.46
N ASP A 123 -7.56 -4.38 5.33
CA ASP A 123 -8.25 -4.50 4.06
C ASP A 123 -8.65 -3.12 3.53
N TRP A 124 -8.39 -2.85 2.25
CA TRP A 124 -8.64 -1.55 1.62
C TRP A 124 -10.11 -1.12 1.75
N ASP A 125 -11.06 -2.01 1.49
CA ASP A 125 -12.49 -1.65 1.49
C ASP A 125 -12.94 -1.30 2.91
N ASN A 126 -12.47 -2.06 3.91
CA ASN A 126 -12.69 -1.72 5.31
C ASN A 126 -12.00 -0.42 5.72
N PHE A 127 -10.82 -0.14 5.17
CA PHE A 127 -10.05 1.06 5.47
C PHE A 127 -10.74 2.34 5.01
N VAL A 128 -11.37 2.32 3.83
CA VAL A 128 -12.11 3.46 3.29
C VAL A 128 -13.54 3.56 3.82
N LYS A 129 -14.08 2.49 4.41
CA LYS A 129 -15.47 2.44 4.87
C LYS A 129 -15.71 3.45 5.99
N GLY A 130 -16.57 4.43 5.70
CA GLY A 130 -16.94 5.48 6.66
C GLY A 130 -15.86 6.56 6.85
N ALA A 131 -14.75 6.50 6.12
CA ALA A 131 -13.78 7.58 6.09
C ALA A 131 -14.40 8.83 5.47
N LYS A 132 -14.07 9.99 6.04
CA LYS A 132 -14.53 11.30 5.56
C LYS A 132 -13.39 12.00 4.82
N PRO A 133 -13.66 12.68 3.69
CA PRO A 133 -12.71 13.47 2.90
C PRO A 133 -11.82 14.44 3.67
#